data_AF-A0AAU4G8D5-F1
#
_entry.id   AF-A0AAU4G8D5-F1
#
_cell.length_a   1.000
_cell.length_b   1.000
_cell.length_c   1.000
_cell.angle_alpha   90.00
_cell.angle_beta   90.00
_cell.angle_gamma   90.00
#
_symmetry.space_group_name_H-M   'P 1'
#
loop_
_entity.id
_entity.type
_entity.pdbx_description
1 polymer ?
#
loop_
_entity_poly.entity_id
_entity_poly.type
_entity_poly.pdbx_seq_one_letter_code
_entity_poly.pdbx_strand_id
1 'polypeptide(L)' 'MNAKKLAGLVGIALVLFFVIAQPGQAAGLVGNIVDFLRSSAESVITFVSNVFHG' A
#
# COMPACT_ATOMS: atom_id res chain seq x y z
N MET A 1 22.68 -3.32 -22.11
CA MET A 1 21.63 -3.07 -21.09
C MET A 1 22.20 -2.20 -19.99
N ASN A 2 21.46 -1.22 -19.46
CA ASN A 2 21.94 -0.33 -18.39
C ASN A 2 21.49 -0.88 -17.02
N ALA A 3 22.35 -0.81 -16.01
CA ALA A 3 22.09 -1.29 -14.64
C ALA A 3 20.76 -0.76 -14.06
N LYS A 4 20.41 0.51 -14.32
CA LYS A 4 19.12 1.08 -13.87
C LYS A 4 17.90 0.35 -14.47
N LYS A 5 17.96 0.01 -15.77
CA LYS A 5 16.88 -0.72 -16.45
C LYS A 5 16.81 -2.17 -15.99
N LEU A 6 17.96 -2.80 -15.73
CA LEU A 6 18.01 -4.17 -15.22
C LEU A 6 17.46 -4.24 -13.79
N ALA A 7 17.87 -3.33 -12.90
CA ALA A 7 17.35 -3.25 -11.54
C ALA A 7 15.83 -3.01 -11.52
N GLY A 8 15.33 -2.13 -12.40
CA GLY A 8 13.88 -1.93 -12.57
C GLY A 8 13.16 -3.19 -13.02
N LEU A 9 13.68 -3.89 -14.02
CA LEU A 9 13.09 -5.14 -14.51
C LEU A 9 13.07 -6.23 -13.42
N VAL A 10 14.17 -6.39 -12.69
CA VAL A 10 14.27 -7.35 -11.59
C VAL A 10 13.30 -7.00 -10.47
N GLY A 11 13.19 -5.71 -10.10
CA GLY A 11 12.22 -5.26 -9.11
C GLY A 11 10.78 -5.58 -9.51
N ILE A 12 10.39 -5.28 -10.75
CA ILE A 12 9.05 -5.60 -11.28
C ILE A 12 8.82 -7.12 -11.28
N ALA A 13 9.81 -7.89 -11.74
CA ALA A 13 9.71 -9.35 -11.78
C ALA A 13 9.55 -9.95 -10.36
N LEU A 14 10.25 -9.41 -9.37
CA LEU A 14 10.13 -9.85 -7.97
C LEU A 14 8.75 -9.52 -7.38
N VAL A 15 8.20 -8.35 -7.68
CA VAL A 15 6.85 -7.98 -7.24
C VAL A 15 5.82 -8.92 -7.89
N LEU A 16 5.90 -9.14 -9.21
CA LEU A 16 4.99 -10.05 -9.92
C LEU A 16 5.12 -11.48 -9.40
N PHE A 17 6.34 -11.97 -9.19
CA PHE A 17 6.59 -13.28 -8.60
C PHE A 17 5.96 -13.39 -7.22
N PHE A 18 6.15 -12.40 -6.35
CA PHE A 18 5.57 -12.40 -5.01
C PHE A 18 4.04 -12.43 -5.04
N VAL A 19 3.41 -11.62 -5.89
CA VAL A 19 1.95 -11.58 -6.04
C VAL A 19 1.39 -12.91 -6.57
N ILE A 20 2.07 -13.55 -7.52
CA ILE A 20 1.61 -14.81 -8.13
C ILE A 20 1.90 -16.01 -7.23
N ALA A 21 3.09 -16.09 -6.64
CA ALA A 21 3.51 -17.23 -5.83
C ALA A 21 2.91 -17.20 -4.41
N GLN A 22 2.62 -16.01 -3.87
CA GLN A 22 2.07 -15.82 -2.52
C GLN A 22 0.91 -14.82 -2.51
N PRO A 23 -0.21 -15.12 -3.20
CA PRO A 23 -1.31 -14.18 -3.39
C PRO A 23 -1.98 -13.76 -2.09
N GLY A 24 -2.07 -14.67 -1.11
CA GLY A 24 -2.65 -14.36 0.21
C GLY A 24 -1.83 -13.34 1.01
N GLN A 25 -0.50 -13.44 0.98
CA GLN A 25 0.38 -12.50 1.68
C GLN A 25 0.38 -11.14 0.99
N ALA A 26 0.38 -11.12 -0.35
CA ALA A 26 0.24 -9.90 -1.14
C ALA A 26 -1.09 -9.18 -0.85
N ALA A 27 -2.21 -9.92 -0.81
CA ALA A 27 -3.51 -9.38 -0.45
C ALA A 27 -3.53 -8.81 0.98
N GLY A 28 -2.91 -9.51 1.94
CA GLY A 28 -2.78 -9.04 3.31
C GLY A 28 -1.98 -7.74 3.42
N LEU A 29 -0.87 -7.60 2.69
CA LEU A 29 -0.08 -6.36 2.67
C LEU A 29 -0.88 -5.18 2.11
N VAL A 30 -1.59 -5.36 0.98
CA VAL A 30 -2.42 -4.31 0.40
C VAL A 30 -3.60 -3.97 1.33
N GLY A 31 -4.23 -4.98 1.92
CA GLY A 31 -5.29 -4.80 2.91
C GLY A 31 -4.84 -3.95 4.10
N ASN A 32 -3.69 -4.29 4.69
CA ASN A 32 -3.12 -3.53 5.81
C ASN A 32 -2.84 -2.06 5.44
N ILE A 33 -2.36 -1.79 4.23
CA ILE A 33 -2.13 -0.41 3.75
C ILE A 33 -3.46 0.33 3.63
N VAL A 34 -4.47 -0.29 3.03
CA VAL A 34 -5.79 0.33 2.87
C VAL A 34 -6.44 0.61 4.23
N ASP A 35 -6.35 -0.33 5.17
CA ASP A 35 -6.89 -0.17 6.52
C ASP A 35 -6.17 0.94 7.28
N PHE A 36 -4.85 1.04 7.16
CA PHE A 36 -4.08 2.14 7.74
C PHE A 36 -4.52 3.51 7.18
N LEU A 37 -4.66 3.61 5.86
CA LEU A 37 -5.11 4.85 5.20
C LEU A 37 -6.53 5.22 5.63
N ARG A 38 -7.42 4.23 5.72
CA ARG A 38 -8.79 4.42 6.19
C ARG A 38 -8.84 4.91 7.63
N SER A 39 -8.13 4.25 8.54
CA SER A 39 -8.08 4.63 9.97
C SER A 39 -7.49 6.03 10.15
N SER A 40 -6.46 6.36 9.37
CA SER A 40 -5.89 7.70 9.33
C SER A 40 -6.92 8.74 8.86
N ALA A 41 -7.68 8.43 7.80
CA ALA A 41 -8.73 9.30 7.28
C ALA A 41 -9.87 9.51 8.29
N GLU A 42 -10.34 8.45 8.97
CA GLU A 42 -11.36 8.54 10.01
C GLU A 42 -10.91 9.44 11.19
N SER A 43 -9.62 9.38 11.55
CA SER A 43 -9.04 10.23 12.58
C SER A 43 -9.05 11.71 12.16
N VAL A 44 -8.68 12.01 10.91
CA VAL A 44 -8.71 13.38 10.37
C VAL A 44 -10.14 13.90 10.29
N ILE A 45 -11.08 13.09 9.80
CA ILE A 45 -12.50 13.45 9.71
C ILE A 45 -13.06 13.76 11.10
N THR A 46 -12.76 12.90 12.08
CA THR A 46 -13.21 13.09 13.47
C THR A 46 -12.67 14.40 14.05
N PHE A 47 -11.39 14.70 13.85
CA PHE A 47 -10.79 15.97 14.28
C PHE A 47 -11.50 17.17 13.66
N VAL A 48 -11.67 17.17 12.33
CA VAL A 48 -12.35 18.26 11.61
C VAL A 48 -13.78 18.41 12.10
N SER A 49 -14.54 17.32 12.22
CA SER A 49 -15.92 17.36 12.72
C SER A 49 -16.01 17.95 14.13
N ASN A 50 -15.07 17.59 15.02
CA ASN A 50 -15.04 18.11 16.39
C ASN A 50 -14.67 19.60 16.46
N VAL A 51 -13.85 20.09 15.52
CA VAL A 51 -13.45 21.51 15.47
C VAL A 51 -14.56 22.39 14.88
N PHE A 52 -15.29 21.90 13.86
CA PHE A 52 -16.21 22.73 13.08
C PHE A 52 -17.69 22.51 13.41
N HIS A 53 -18.05 21.41 14.07
CA HIS A 53 -19.43 21.12 14.49
C HIS A 53 -19.56 20.92 16.01
N GLY A 54 -18.47 21.18 16.78
CA GLY A 54 -18.46 21.18 18.24
C GLY A 54 -18.94 22.49 18.86
#